data_AF-A0A5D2TAV3-F1
#
_entry.id   AF-A0A5D2TAV3-F1
#
_cell.length_a   1.000
_cell.length_b   1.000
_cell.length_c   1.000
_cell.angle_alpha   90.00
_cell.angle_beta   90.00
_cell.angle_gamma   90.00
#
_symmetry.space_group_name_H-M   'P 1'
#
loop_
_entity.id
_entity.type
_entity.pdbx_description
1 polymer ?
#
loop_
_entity_poly.entity_id
_entity_poly.type
_entity_poly.pdbx_seq_one_letter_code
_entity_poly.pdbx_strand_id
1 'polypeptide(L)'
;METVTMSTPDIAEVDQFRCRVDQIFQKIDKLEKKVNEVEQFYLNANKKKKSSSKGNSIREEQDKGRHVPSIKKQQQDASQRESTAAKRMQELMRQFGTILRQISQHKWAWPFMQPVDVKGLGLHDYYKVIEKPMDLGTIKNQMEAKDGNGYKNVRAICADVRLVFDNAMKYNEEGSDVHLMAKTLLEKFEEKWQLLLPKVTEEEKRREEEEAEAQLNIQLVREASHAKRVQAISNELYEVDTHLEQLRETVVQKCRKMSTKDKRNLGTAIARLSTEDLNKALEIIAQSNPGLQAMAEEVEIDIDAQSESTLWRLNFFVKDVFEGCDKSTAGNNKKKRKKGICDAIAQTVKKKSKKPSS
;
A
#
# COMPACT_ATOMS: atom_id res chain seq x y z
N MET A 1 -28.45 -67.69 -15.29
CA MET A 1 -28.16 -66.81 -14.12
C MET A 1 -26.74 -66.33 -14.27
N GLU A 2 -26.52 -65.19 -14.91
CA GLU A 2 -25.20 -64.56 -14.96
C GLU A 2 -25.12 -63.52 -13.84
N THR A 3 -24.23 -63.79 -12.90
CA THR A 3 -23.92 -62.92 -11.77
C THR A 3 -23.20 -61.68 -12.27
N VAL A 4 -23.90 -60.54 -12.26
CA VAL A 4 -23.31 -59.21 -12.49
C VAL A 4 -22.40 -58.91 -11.30
N THR A 5 -21.09 -59.01 -11.50
CA THR A 5 -20.09 -58.52 -10.56
C THR A 5 -20.16 -56.99 -10.52
N MET A 6 -20.66 -56.45 -9.43
CA MET A 6 -20.59 -55.02 -9.14
C MET A 6 -19.12 -54.66 -8.90
N SER A 7 -18.47 -53.98 -9.84
CA SER A 7 -17.15 -53.39 -9.62
C SER A 7 -17.22 -52.40 -8.47
N THR A 8 -16.68 -52.78 -7.31
CA THR A 8 -16.41 -51.88 -6.19
C THR A 8 -15.38 -50.85 -6.62
N PRO A 9 -15.59 -49.54 -6.36
CA PRO A 9 -14.59 -48.53 -6.67
C PRO A 9 -13.29 -48.82 -5.91
N ASP A 10 -12.16 -48.74 -6.62
CA ASP A 10 -10.84 -48.89 -6.03
C ASP A 10 -10.63 -47.76 -4.99
N ILE A 11 -10.51 -48.16 -3.72
CA ILE A 11 -10.38 -47.25 -2.57
C ILE A 11 -9.16 -46.32 -2.77
N ALA A 12 -8.11 -46.81 -3.42
CA ALA A 12 -6.90 -46.03 -3.71
C ALA A 12 -7.16 -44.86 -4.67
N GLU A 13 -8.03 -45.02 -5.68
CA GLU A 13 -8.37 -43.94 -6.62
C GLU A 13 -9.23 -42.85 -5.96
N VAL A 14 -10.15 -43.25 -5.08
CA VAL A 14 -11.01 -42.31 -4.34
C VAL A 14 -10.18 -41.49 -3.35
N ASP A 15 -9.23 -42.12 -2.67
CA ASP A 15 -8.29 -41.42 -1.79
C ASP A 15 -7.35 -40.51 -2.58
N GLN A 16 -6.90 -40.90 -3.77
CA GLN A 16 -6.12 -40.03 -4.64
C GLN A 16 -6.92 -38.80 -5.09
N PHE A 17 -8.19 -38.97 -5.45
CA PHE A 17 -9.09 -37.86 -5.81
C PHE A 17 -9.30 -36.92 -4.63
N ARG A 18 -9.53 -37.46 -3.43
CA ARG A 18 -9.69 -36.70 -2.19
C ARG A 18 -8.42 -35.88 -1.87
N CYS A 19 -7.24 -36.47 -2.02
CA CYS A 19 -5.97 -35.78 -1.86
C CYS A 19 -5.83 -34.60 -2.84
N ARG A 20 -6.23 -34.75 -4.11
CA ARG A 20 -6.21 -33.64 -5.11
C ARG A 20 -7.15 -32.51 -4.71
N VAL A 21 -8.35 -32.83 -4.23
CA VAL A 21 -9.32 -31.85 -3.72
C VAL A 21 -8.74 -31.09 -2.53
N ASP A 22 -8.15 -31.81 -1.56
CA ASP A 22 -7.55 -31.20 -0.37
C ASP A 22 -6.37 -30.27 -0.73
N GLN A 23 -5.57 -30.62 -1.74
CA GLN A 23 -4.50 -29.76 -2.26
C GLN A 23 -5.05 -28.45 -2.88
N ILE A 24 -6.16 -28.52 -3.63
CA ILE A 24 -6.81 -27.33 -4.19
C ILE A 24 -7.31 -26.43 -3.05
N PHE A 25 -7.95 -27.01 -2.02
CA PHE A 25 -8.40 -26.23 -0.85
C PHE A 25 -7.24 -25.52 -0.15
N GLN A 26 -6.11 -26.20 0.07
CA GLN A 26 -4.93 -25.59 0.66
C GLN A 26 -4.36 -24.45 -0.21
N LYS A 27 -4.42 -24.58 -1.55
CA LYS A 27 -4.01 -23.49 -2.46
C LYS A 27 -4.95 -22.29 -2.36
N ILE A 28 -6.27 -22.52 -2.32
CA ILE A 28 -7.28 -21.45 -2.16
C ILE A 28 -7.07 -20.70 -0.85
N ASP A 29 -6.89 -21.41 0.27
CA ASP A 29 -6.65 -20.78 1.59
C ASP A 29 -5.37 -19.92 1.60
N LYS A 30 -4.32 -20.34 0.88
CA LYS A 30 -3.09 -19.56 0.72
C LYS A 30 -3.33 -18.32 -0.15
N LEU A 31 -4.08 -18.45 -1.24
CA LEU A 31 -4.42 -17.34 -2.12
C LEU A 31 -5.27 -16.29 -1.41
N GLU A 32 -6.26 -16.71 -0.62
CA GLU A 32 -7.10 -15.81 0.18
C GLU A 32 -6.26 -14.95 1.12
N LYS A 33 -5.27 -15.55 1.81
CA LYS A 33 -4.33 -14.79 2.65
C LYS A 33 -3.52 -13.77 1.85
N LYS A 34 -2.97 -14.16 0.70
CA LYS A 34 -2.19 -13.27 -0.18
C LYS A 34 -3.04 -12.10 -0.70
N VAL A 35 -4.29 -12.34 -1.05
CA VAL A 35 -5.25 -11.31 -1.49
C VAL A 35 -5.52 -10.32 -0.37
N ASN A 36 -5.80 -10.81 0.85
CA ASN A 36 -6.05 -9.96 2.01
C ASN A 36 -4.83 -9.06 2.31
N GLU A 37 -3.60 -9.57 2.21
CA GLU A 37 -2.40 -8.74 2.38
C GLU A 37 -2.31 -7.58 1.37
N VAL A 38 -2.66 -7.84 0.11
CA VAL A 38 -2.69 -6.81 -0.93
C VAL A 38 -3.79 -5.79 -0.65
N GLU A 39 -4.99 -6.24 -0.29
CA GLU A 39 -6.12 -5.37 0.03
C GLU A 39 -5.78 -4.41 1.19
N GLN A 40 -5.18 -4.93 2.26
CA GLN A 40 -4.74 -4.12 3.40
C GLN A 40 -3.73 -3.04 3.01
N PHE A 41 -2.82 -3.33 2.08
CA PHE A 41 -1.88 -2.34 1.56
C PHE A 41 -2.60 -1.15 0.91
N TYR A 42 -3.57 -1.40 0.01
CA TYR A 42 -4.30 -0.33 -0.67
C TYR A 42 -5.25 0.43 0.25
N LEU A 43 -5.87 -0.24 1.22
CA LEU A 43 -6.69 0.43 2.25
C LEU A 43 -5.86 1.40 3.10
N ASN A 44 -4.65 0.99 3.50
CA ASN A 44 -3.73 1.83 4.25
C ASN A 44 -3.16 2.98 3.41
N ALA A 45 -2.87 2.75 2.13
CA ALA A 45 -2.45 3.79 1.19
C ALA A 45 -3.52 4.87 0.99
N ASN A 46 -4.80 4.46 0.86
CA ASN A 46 -5.92 5.40 0.70
C ASN A 46 -6.23 6.20 1.97
N LYS A 47 -6.06 5.63 3.16
CA LYS A 47 -6.19 6.37 4.44
C LYS A 47 -5.13 7.48 4.57
N LYS A 48 -3.89 7.23 4.15
CA LYS A 48 -2.82 8.26 4.15
C LYS A 48 -3.14 9.41 3.20
N LYS A 49 -3.64 9.15 1.99
CA LYS A 49 -4.02 10.19 1.02
C LYS A 49 -5.17 11.09 1.49
N LYS A 50 -6.14 10.57 2.27
CA LYS A 50 -7.23 11.39 2.84
C LYS A 50 -6.79 12.34 3.96
N SER A 51 -5.64 12.09 4.60
CA SER A 51 -5.11 12.98 5.65
C SER A 51 -4.31 14.16 5.11
N SER A 52 -3.93 14.15 3.82
CA SER A 52 -2.96 15.11 3.26
C SER A 52 -3.45 15.90 2.04
N SER A 53 -4.76 15.99 1.79
CA SER A 53 -5.27 16.64 0.57
C SER A 53 -5.92 18.02 0.82
N LYS A 54 -5.11 19.06 0.68
CA LYS A 54 -5.43 20.30 -0.05
C LYS A 54 -4.25 20.58 -0.99
N GLY A 55 -4.40 20.33 -2.29
CA GLY A 55 -3.40 20.75 -3.29
C GLY A 55 -3.19 19.83 -4.50
N ASN A 56 -4.02 20.05 -5.51
CA ASN A 56 -3.82 19.95 -6.96
C ASN A 56 -3.38 18.67 -7.74
N SER A 57 -4.28 18.38 -8.69
CA SER A 57 -4.16 17.98 -10.10
C SER A 57 -3.23 16.83 -10.51
N ILE A 58 -3.92 15.73 -10.83
CA ILE A 58 -3.47 14.60 -11.63
C ILE A 58 -3.09 15.09 -13.04
N ARG A 59 -1.83 14.87 -13.43
CA ARG A 59 -1.44 14.75 -14.83
C ARG A 59 -1.35 13.26 -15.14
N GLU A 60 -2.16 12.81 -16.10
CA GLU A 60 -1.96 11.54 -16.76
C GLU A 60 -0.66 11.62 -17.55
N GLU A 61 0.33 10.78 -17.21
CA GLU A 61 1.49 10.58 -18.06
C GLU A 61 1.66 9.10 -18.35
N GLN A 62 1.84 8.84 -19.64
CA GLN A 62 1.79 7.56 -20.30
C GLN A 62 2.85 6.59 -19.78
N ASP A 63 2.41 5.33 -19.70
CA ASP A 63 3.20 4.14 -19.41
C ASP A 63 4.36 3.98 -20.41
N LYS A 64 5.56 4.38 -19.99
CA LYS A 64 6.82 3.88 -20.53
C LYS A 64 7.52 3.15 -19.41
N GLY A 65 7.57 1.82 -19.53
CA GLY A 65 8.17 0.90 -18.57
C GLY A 65 9.52 1.39 -18.05
N ARG A 66 9.51 2.04 -16.89
CA ARG A 66 10.72 2.42 -16.17
C ARG A 66 11.18 1.24 -15.33
N HIS A 67 12.39 0.79 -15.62
CA HIS A 67 13.11 -0.21 -14.85
C HIS A 67 13.17 0.21 -13.37
N VAL A 68 12.49 -0.53 -12.49
CA VAL A 68 12.53 -0.32 -11.04
C VAL A 68 13.98 -0.52 -10.57
N PRO A 69 14.66 0.50 -10.01
CA PRO A 69 16.04 0.37 -9.57
C PRO A 69 16.15 -0.63 -8.40
N SER A 70 17.25 -1.40 -8.36
CA SER A 70 17.56 -2.27 -7.23
C SER A 70 17.73 -1.47 -5.92
N ILE A 71 17.41 -2.07 -4.78
CA ILE A 71 17.54 -1.46 -3.44
C ILE A 71 18.96 -0.89 -3.21
N LYS A 72 20.00 -1.59 -3.70
CA LYS A 72 21.39 -1.11 -3.62
C LYS A 72 21.62 0.18 -4.41
N LYS A 73 21.00 0.30 -5.59
CA LYS A 73 21.08 1.49 -6.44
C LYS A 73 20.35 2.68 -5.80
N GLN A 74 19.19 2.44 -5.18
CA GLN A 74 18.46 3.49 -4.44
C GLN A 74 19.23 4.05 -3.24
N GLN A 75 19.93 3.21 -2.48
CA GLN A 75 20.76 3.68 -1.36
C GLN A 75 21.94 4.54 -1.83
N GLN A 76 22.58 4.14 -2.93
CA GLN A 76 23.66 4.90 -3.54
C GLN A 76 23.16 6.25 -4.08
N ASP A 77 22.01 6.26 -4.77
CA ASP A 77 21.38 7.47 -5.30
C ASP A 77 20.98 8.44 -4.16
N ALA A 78 20.49 7.91 -3.02
CA ALA A 78 20.15 8.72 -1.85
C ALA A 78 21.39 9.36 -1.22
N SER A 79 22.46 8.58 -1.01
CA SER A 79 23.73 9.09 -0.46
C SER A 79 24.36 10.14 -1.36
N GLN A 80 24.30 9.96 -2.68
CA GLN A 80 24.84 10.93 -3.64
C GLN A 80 24.03 12.24 -3.64
N ARG A 81 22.70 12.16 -3.50
CA ARG A 81 21.83 13.34 -3.40
C ARG A 81 22.11 14.12 -2.13
N GLU A 82 22.24 13.43 -1.00
CA GLU A 82 22.60 14.03 0.29
C GLU A 82 23.97 14.71 0.22
N SER A 83 24.97 14.04 -0.37
CA SER A 83 26.30 14.64 -0.59
C SER A 83 26.24 15.92 -1.43
N THR A 84 25.42 15.93 -2.48
CA THR A 84 25.25 17.09 -3.37
C THR A 84 24.55 18.24 -2.65
N ALA A 85 23.49 17.96 -1.88
CA ALA A 85 22.82 18.95 -1.03
C ALA A 85 23.77 19.52 0.04
N ALA A 86 24.59 18.67 0.68
CA ALA A 86 25.58 19.11 1.65
C ALA A 86 26.61 20.06 1.01
N LYS A 87 27.12 19.76 -0.19
CA LYS A 87 28.06 20.65 -0.90
C LYS A 87 27.46 22.01 -1.21
N ARG A 88 26.19 22.06 -1.63
CA ARG A 88 25.48 23.32 -1.91
C ARG A 88 25.26 24.14 -0.64
N MET A 89 24.86 23.50 0.47
CA MET A 89 24.76 24.18 1.77
C MET A 89 26.12 24.70 2.25
N GLN A 90 27.20 23.93 2.09
CA GLN A 90 28.56 24.36 2.44
C GLN A 90 29.00 25.59 1.62
N GLU A 91 28.63 25.67 0.34
CA GLU A 91 28.90 26.85 -0.48
C GLU A 91 28.13 28.09 0.03
N LEU A 92 26.88 27.94 0.45
CA LEU A 92 26.12 29.03 1.08
C LEU A 92 26.74 29.46 2.41
N MET A 93 27.22 28.50 3.23
CA MET A 93 27.95 28.80 4.47
C MET A 93 29.26 29.55 4.20
N ARG A 94 29.99 29.21 3.13
CA ARG A 94 31.18 29.93 2.69
C ARG A 94 30.87 31.37 2.26
N GLN A 95 29.79 31.57 1.51
CA GLN A 95 29.32 32.91 1.14
C GLN A 95 28.92 33.72 2.38
N PHE A 96 28.20 33.11 3.32
CA PHE A 96 27.86 33.74 4.59
C PHE A 96 29.10 34.09 5.42
N GLY A 97 30.12 33.22 5.44
CA GLY A 97 31.39 33.51 6.11
C GLY A 97 32.11 34.75 5.55
N THR A 98 31.88 35.09 4.27
CA THR A 98 32.36 36.35 3.70
C THR A 98 31.58 37.57 4.21
N ILE A 99 30.27 37.44 4.39
CA ILE A 99 29.45 38.48 5.03
C ILE A 99 29.93 38.69 6.47
N LEU A 100 30.05 37.61 7.25
CA LEU A 100 30.52 37.68 8.64
C LEU A 100 31.89 38.36 8.73
N ARG A 101 32.85 37.98 7.87
CA ARG A 101 34.18 38.62 7.83
C ARG A 101 34.09 40.13 7.57
N GLN A 102 33.23 40.57 6.65
CA GLN A 102 33.05 42.01 6.37
C GLN A 102 32.47 42.77 7.57
N ILE A 103 31.53 42.16 8.29
CA ILE A 103 30.98 42.73 9.52
C ILE A 103 32.05 42.77 10.62
N SER A 104 32.78 41.68 10.84
CA SER A 104 33.85 41.59 11.84
C SER A 104 35.04 42.52 11.59
N GLN A 105 35.25 42.96 10.35
CA GLN A 105 36.32 43.91 9.98
C GLN A 105 35.90 45.37 10.10
N HIS A 106 34.63 45.65 10.40
CA HIS A 106 34.17 47.02 10.58
C HIS A 106 34.81 47.66 11.82
N LYS A 107 35.13 48.95 11.76
CA LYS A 107 35.76 49.70 12.87
C LYS A 107 34.98 49.66 14.19
N TRP A 108 33.67 49.37 14.13
CA TRP A 108 32.79 49.26 15.29
C TRP A 108 32.53 47.81 15.72
N ALA A 109 33.16 46.82 15.11
CA ALA A 109 32.92 45.42 15.44
C ALA A 109 33.55 44.99 16.77
N TRP A 110 34.58 45.70 17.23
CA TRP A 110 35.43 45.28 18.34
C TRP A 110 34.70 44.88 19.65
N PRO A 111 33.58 45.51 20.09
CA PRO A 111 32.89 45.09 21.31
C PRO A 111 32.19 43.72 21.17
N PHE A 112 31.93 43.31 19.93
CA PHE A 112 31.16 42.11 19.59
C PHE A 112 32.05 40.94 19.21
N MET A 113 33.37 41.09 19.26
CA MET A 113 34.31 40.07 18.79
C MET A 113 34.60 38.96 19.80
N GLN A 114 34.30 39.19 21.08
CA GLN A 114 34.54 38.26 22.18
C GLN A 114 33.31 38.26 23.11
N PRO A 115 33.13 37.20 23.91
CA PRO A 115 32.11 37.20 24.96
C PRO A 115 32.25 38.42 25.87
N VAL A 116 31.12 38.99 26.30
CA VAL A 116 31.11 40.16 27.19
C VAL A 116 31.83 39.81 28.50
N ASP A 117 32.89 40.56 28.82
CA ASP A 117 33.62 40.43 30.09
C ASP A 117 32.84 41.12 31.22
N VAL A 118 31.80 40.45 31.70
CA VAL A 118 30.92 40.97 32.75
C VAL A 118 31.66 41.26 34.06
N LYS A 119 32.77 40.56 34.33
CA LYS A 119 33.57 40.78 35.54
C LYS A 119 34.45 42.01 35.40
N GLY A 120 35.20 42.11 34.29
CA GLY A 120 36.06 43.26 34.02
C GLY A 120 35.29 44.57 33.87
N LEU A 121 34.05 44.50 33.38
CA LEU A 121 33.17 45.66 33.21
C LEU A 121 32.25 45.93 34.42
N GLY A 122 32.25 45.08 35.46
CA GLY A 122 31.41 45.26 36.65
C GLY A 122 29.89 45.10 36.40
N LEU A 123 29.51 44.30 35.40
CA LEU A 123 28.12 44.10 34.98
C LEU A 123 27.46 42.96 35.77
N HIS A 124 26.94 43.28 36.96
CA HIS A 124 26.40 42.28 37.90
C HIS A 124 25.03 41.69 37.51
N ASP A 125 24.32 42.32 36.58
CA ASP A 125 22.98 41.98 36.13
C ASP A 125 22.93 41.46 34.68
N TYR A 126 24.05 41.43 33.96
CA TYR A 126 24.09 41.03 32.54
C TYR A 126 23.39 39.70 32.26
N TYR A 127 23.73 38.64 33.00
CA TYR A 127 23.09 37.33 32.82
C TYR A 127 21.67 37.21 33.38
N LYS A 128 21.17 38.25 34.08
CA LYS A 128 19.76 38.35 34.46
C LYS A 128 18.92 38.97 33.33
N VAL A 129 19.53 39.85 32.55
CA VAL A 129 18.88 40.55 31.42
C VAL A 129 19.05 39.76 30.10
N ILE A 130 20.24 39.19 29.88
CA ILE A 130 20.61 38.45 28.68
C ILE A 130 20.63 36.95 28.95
N GLU A 131 19.67 36.25 28.35
CA GLU A 131 19.47 34.81 28.55
C GLU A 131 20.50 33.95 27.80
N LYS A 132 20.79 34.31 26.54
CA LYS A 132 21.73 33.59 25.68
C LYS A 132 22.80 34.57 25.17
N PRO A 133 23.91 34.74 25.90
CA PRO A 133 25.06 35.51 25.43
C PRO A 133 25.58 34.96 24.10
N MET A 134 26.02 35.85 23.22
CA MET A 134 26.62 35.50 21.93
C MET A 134 27.60 36.58 21.49
N ASP A 135 28.59 36.20 20.68
CA ASP A 135 29.57 37.11 20.08
C ASP A 135 30.04 36.56 18.71
N LEU A 136 30.59 37.45 17.88
CA LEU A 136 31.04 37.12 16.52
C LEU A 136 32.22 36.13 16.51
N GLY A 137 33.05 36.12 17.56
CA GLY A 137 34.14 35.17 17.72
C GLY A 137 33.64 33.75 17.95
N THR A 138 32.67 33.58 18.84
CA THR A 138 31.99 32.30 19.09
C THR A 138 31.31 31.78 17.83
N ILE A 139 30.57 32.63 17.11
CA ILE A 139 29.94 32.25 15.84
C ILE A 139 30.99 31.79 14.84
N LYS A 140 32.09 32.54 14.66
CA LYS A 140 33.18 32.18 13.76
C LYS A 140 33.77 30.82 14.12
N ASN A 141 34.10 30.59 15.39
CA ASN A 141 34.68 29.33 15.85
C ASN A 141 33.72 28.15 15.60
N GLN A 142 32.42 28.34 15.81
CA GLN A 142 31.43 27.30 15.56
C GLN A 142 31.20 27.04 14.06
N MET A 143 31.35 28.06 13.19
CA MET A 143 31.35 27.84 11.74
C MET A 143 32.55 27.01 11.27
N GLU A 144 33.69 27.12 11.95
CA GLU A 144 34.95 26.44 11.62
C GLU A 144 35.12 25.08 12.33
N ALA A 145 34.15 24.69 13.17
CA ALA A 145 34.19 23.46 13.96
C ALA A 145 34.24 22.20 13.09
N LYS A 146 35.18 21.29 13.40
CA LYS A 146 35.42 20.03 12.67
C LYS A 146 34.90 18.78 13.37
N ASP A 147 34.44 18.92 14.60
CA ASP A 147 33.96 17.84 15.49
C ASP A 147 32.48 17.49 15.27
N GLY A 148 31.83 18.14 14.30
CA GLY A 148 30.41 17.94 14.00
C GLY A 148 29.46 18.80 14.84
N ASN A 149 29.98 19.62 15.76
CA ASN A 149 29.17 20.57 16.55
C ASN A 149 28.96 21.93 15.84
N GLY A 150 29.42 22.05 14.59
CA GLY A 150 29.25 23.24 13.78
C GLY A 150 27.82 23.46 13.32
N TYR A 151 27.57 24.65 12.75
CA TYR A 151 26.27 24.99 12.20
C TYR A 151 25.85 24.06 11.05
N LYS A 152 24.57 23.69 11.03
CA LYS A 152 23.99 22.81 10.00
C LYS A 152 23.48 23.56 8.77
N ASN A 153 23.13 24.83 8.94
CA ASN A 153 22.59 25.67 7.88
C ASN A 153 22.87 27.15 8.16
N VAL A 154 22.75 27.97 7.11
CA VAL A 154 23.03 29.40 7.17
C VAL A 154 22.05 30.18 8.06
N ARG A 155 20.79 29.72 8.16
CA ARG A 155 19.77 30.38 9.01
C ARG A 155 20.14 30.33 10.49
N ALA A 156 20.73 29.23 10.94
CA ALA A 156 21.20 29.10 12.32
C ALA A 156 22.32 30.11 12.63
N ILE A 157 23.24 30.32 11.69
CA ILE A 157 24.31 31.32 11.82
C ILE A 157 23.70 32.74 11.85
N CYS A 158 22.77 33.02 10.94
CA CYS A 158 22.06 34.31 10.87
C CYS A 158 21.32 34.63 12.17
N ALA A 159 20.65 33.65 12.78
CA ALA A 159 19.98 33.82 14.06
C ALA A 159 20.96 34.22 15.18
N ASP A 160 22.12 33.58 15.26
CA ASP A 160 23.11 33.91 16.27
C ASP A 160 23.79 35.26 15.99
N VAL A 161 23.99 35.67 14.73
CA VAL A 161 24.49 37.03 14.41
C VAL A 161 23.49 38.10 14.86
N ARG A 162 22.19 37.91 14.61
CA ARG A 162 21.14 38.82 15.10
C ARG A 162 21.15 38.90 16.61
N LEU A 163 21.26 37.75 17.28
CA LEU A 163 21.31 37.66 18.74
C LEU A 163 22.47 38.47 19.35
N VAL A 164 23.63 38.55 18.70
CA VAL A 164 24.74 39.42 19.16
C VAL A 164 24.28 40.87 19.29
N PHE A 165 23.67 41.39 18.23
CA PHE A 165 23.27 42.80 18.18
C PHE A 165 22.00 43.07 18.98
N ASP A 166 21.04 42.15 18.96
CA ASP A 166 19.80 42.25 19.75
C ASP A 166 20.10 42.24 21.25
N ASN A 167 21.02 41.38 21.71
CA ASN A 167 21.45 41.38 23.11
C ASN A 167 22.13 42.70 23.49
N ALA A 168 22.98 43.23 22.61
CA ALA A 168 23.65 44.50 22.84
C ALA A 168 22.64 45.66 22.93
N MET A 169 21.67 45.73 22.02
CA MET A 169 20.63 46.76 22.05
C MET A 169 19.65 46.58 23.22
N LYS A 170 19.42 45.34 23.66
CA LYS A 170 18.57 45.03 24.83
C LYS A 170 19.22 45.45 26.14
N TYR A 171 20.52 45.22 26.29
CA TYR A 171 21.24 45.51 27.53
C TYR A 171 21.64 46.99 27.66
N ASN A 172 22.00 47.64 26.55
CA ASN A 172 22.51 49.00 26.56
C ASN A 172 21.41 50.02 26.24
N GLU A 173 21.39 51.14 26.96
CA GLU A 173 20.44 52.24 26.75
C GLU A 173 20.47 52.74 25.30
N GLU A 174 19.30 53.10 24.79
CA GLU A 174 19.16 53.67 23.45
C GLU A 174 19.94 55.00 23.36
N GLY A 175 20.77 55.13 22.32
CA GLY A 175 21.66 56.28 22.13
C GLY A 175 23.07 56.13 22.73
N SER A 176 23.32 55.12 23.56
CA SER A 176 24.69 54.78 23.97
C SER A 176 25.54 54.32 22.78
N ASP A 177 26.87 54.48 22.88
CA ASP A 177 27.79 54.12 21.78
C ASP A 177 27.62 52.65 21.36
N VAL A 178 27.58 51.72 22.32
CA VAL A 178 27.44 50.28 22.04
C VAL A 178 26.10 49.96 21.38
N HIS A 179 25.01 50.61 21.81
CA HIS A 179 23.70 50.47 21.19
C HIS A 179 23.72 50.95 19.72
N LEU A 180 24.28 52.14 19.47
CA LEU A 180 24.38 52.70 18.12
C LEU A 180 25.29 51.85 17.21
N MET A 181 26.39 51.34 17.74
CA MET A 181 27.30 50.42 17.05
C MET A 181 26.59 49.13 16.66
N ALA A 182 25.84 48.52 17.59
CA ALA A 182 25.08 47.30 17.34
C ALA A 182 24.01 47.51 16.27
N LYS A 183 23.21 48.57 16.39
CA LYS A 183 22.18 48.94 15.41
C LYS A 183 22.77 49.11 14.01
N THR A 184 23.86 49.86 13.90
CA THR A 184 24.53 50.13 12.61
C THR A 184 25.09 48.87 11.97
N LEU A 185 25.69 47.98 12.77
CA LEU A 185 26.24 46.72 12.26
C LEU A 185 25.16 45.72 11.87
N LEU A 186 24.05 45.68 12.62
CA LEU A 186 22.88 44.87 12.29
C LEU A 186 22.28 45.31 10.95
N GLU A 187 22.09 46.62 10.73
CA GLU A 187 21.59 47.16 9.46
C GLU A 187 22.50 46.75 8.29
N LYS A 188 23.82 46.93 8.42
CA LYS A 188 24.80 46.48 7.40
C LYS A 188 24.78 44.97 7.17
N PHE A 189 24.57 44.19 8.24
CA PHE A 189 24.46 42.75 8.13
C PHE A 189 23.20 42.36 7.36
N GLU A 190 22.04 42.94 7.69
CA GLU A 190 20.78 42.67 7.02
C GLU A 190 20.84 43.02 5.54
N GLU A 191 21.40 44.17 5.15
CA GLU A 191 21.62 44.53 3.73
C GLU A 191 22.36 43.44 2.95
N LYS A 192 23.44 42.90 3.54
CA LYS A 192 24.23 41.83 2.92
C LYS A 192 23.51 40.49 2.94
N TRP A 193 22.80 40.20 4.03
CA TRP A 193 22.01 39.00 4.17
C TRP A 193 20.90 38.94 3.12
N GLN A 194 20.23 40.05 2.83
CA GLN A 194 19.20 40.13 1.78
C GLN A 194 19.73 39.74 0.39
N LEU A 195 21.02 39.96 0.10
CA LEU A 195 21.63 39.52 -1.16
C LEU A 195 21.85 38.00 -1.22
N LEU A 196 22.02 37.34 -0.08
CA LEU A 196 22.24 35.89 0.01
C LEU A 196 20.93 35.11 0.23
N LEU A 197 19.92 35.74 0.83
CA LEU A 197 18.64 35.14 1.19
C LEU A 197 17.91 34.46 0.01
N PRO A 198 17.88 35.01 -1.22
CA PRO A 198 17.26 34.33 -2.36
C PRO A 198 17.91 32.97 -2.65
N LYS A 199 19.25 32.89 -2.60
CA LYS A 199 19.97 31.62 -2.84
C LYS A 199 19.72 30.59 -1.75
N VAL A 200 19.59 31.04 -0.49
CA VAL A 200 19.26 30.15 0.63
C VAL A 200 17.84 29.61 0.47
N THR A 201 16.89 30.48 0.13
CA THR A 201 15.49 30.09 -0.10
C THR A 201 15.35 29.12 -1.28
N GLU A 202 16.07 29.38 -2.37
CA GLU A 202 16.10 28.49 -3.53
C GLU A 202 16.65 27.11 -3.15
N GLU A 203 17.76 27.06 -2.41
CA GLU A 203 18.35 25.80 -1.97
C GLU A 203 17.43 25.00 -1.03
N GLU A 204 16.70 25.67 -0.13
CA GLU A 204 15.70 25.06 0.74
C GLU A 204 14.56 24.45 -0.07
N LYS A 205 13.96 25.23 -0.98
CA LYS A 205 12.90 24.75 -1.87
C LYS A 205 13.35 23.56 -2.71
N ARG A 206 14.56 23.64 -3.27
CA ARG A 206 15.14 22.59 -4.10
C ARG A 206 15.38 21.30 -3.30
N ARG A 207 15.71 21.42 -2.01
CA ARG A 207 15.84 20.27 -1.09
C ARG A 207 14.48 19.63 -0.78
N GLU A 208 13.45 20.45 -0.56
CA GLU A 208 12.07 19.97 -0.36
C GLU A 208 11.56 19.22 -1.60
N GLU A 209 11.81 19.75 -2.80
CA GLU A 209 11.46 19.10 -4.07
C GLU A 209 12.19 17.76 -4.26
N GLU A 210 13.51 17.73 -4.02
CA GLU A 210 14.31 16.49 -4.09
C GLU A 210 13.86 15.43 -3.08
N GLU A 211 13.40 15.85 -1.90
CA GLU A 211 12.87 14.95 -0.87
C GLU A 211 11.48 14.43 -1.23
N ALA A 212 10.60 15.29 -1.74
CA ALA A 212 9.27 14.91 -2.23
C ALA A 212 9.37 13.91 -3.40
N GLU A 213 10.29 14.15 -4.34
CA GLU A 213 10.57 13.21 -5.43
C GLU A 213 11.11 11.88 -4.90
N ALA A 214 11.98 11.90 -3.88
CA ALA A 214 12.45 10.69 -3.20
C ALA A 214 11.30 9.85 -2.66
N GLN A 215 10.38 10.51 -1.94
CA GLN A 215 9.25 9.85 -1.31
C GLN A 215 8.29 9.28 -2.35
N LEU A 216 8.05 10.02 -3.44
CA LEU A 216 7.23 9.56 -4.56
C LEU A 216 7.86 8.35 -5.24
N ASN A 217 9.17 8.34 -5.46
CA ASN A 217 9.87 7.19 -6.04
C ASN A 217 9.79 5.96 -5.12
N ILE A 218 9.97 6.12 -3.81
CA ILE A 218 9.79 5.03 -2.83
C ILE A 218 8.37 4.47 -2.90
N GLN A 219 7.36 5.33 -2.98
CA GLN A 219 5.96 4.91 -3.10
C GLN A 219 5.71 4.15 -4.41
N LEU A 220 6.24 4.65 -5.53
CA LEU A 220 6.13 3.99 -6.84
C LEU A 220 6.75 2.59 -6.84
N VAL A 221 7.93 2.43 -6.23
CA VAL A 221 8.59 1.11 -6.10
C VAL A 221 7.77 0.14 -5.25
N ARG A 222 7.16 0.62 -4.16
CA ARG A 222 6.26 -0.19 -3.34
C ARG A 222 5.01 -0.61 -4.12
N GLU A 223 4.40 0.32 -4.84
CA GLU A 223 3.23 0.05 -5.67
C GLU A 223 3.54 -0.94 -6.80
N ALA A 224 4.68 -0.80 -7.48
CA ALA A 224 5.12 -1.74 -8.50
C ALA A 224 5.36 -3.15 -7.93
N SER A 225 5.89 -3.25 -6.70
CA SER A 225 6.08 -4.53 -6.02
C SER A 225 4.74 -5.20 -5.68
N HIS A 226 3.76 -4.41 -5.23
CA HIS A 226 2.40 -4.91 -5.00
C HIS A 226 1.69 -5.31 -6.30
N ALA A 227 1.85 -4.55 -7.38
CA ALA A 227 1.29 -4.89 -8.69
C ALA A 227 1.83 -6.24 -9.22
N LYS A 228 3.14 -6.50 -9.06
CA LYS A 228 3.72 -7.81 -9.37
C LYS A 228 3.12 -8.95 -8.55
N ARG A 229 2.85 -8.71 -7.26
CA ARG A 229 2.18 -9.68 -6.39
C ARG A 229 0.76 -9.95 -6.87
N VAL A 230 0.00 -8.92 -7.26
CA VAL A 230 -1.34 -9.06 -7.84
C VAL A 230 -1.31 -9.91 -9.10
N GLN A 231 -0.35 -9.65 -10.00
CA GLN A 231 -0.19 -10.45 -11.22
C GLN A 231 0.11 -11.92 -10.91
N ALA A 232 1.00 -12.20 -9.95
CA ALA A 232 1.29 -13.56 -9.51
C ALA A 232 0.06 -14.27 -8.93
N ILE A 233 -0.72 -13.58 -8.08
CA ILE A 233 -1.98 -14.10 -7.53
C ILE A 233 -2.98 -14.42 -8.66
N SER A 234 -3.10 -13.54 -9.66
CA SER A 234 -3.97 -13.74 -10.81
C SER A 234 -3.59 -15.00 -11.60
N ASN A 235 -2.29 -15.24 -11.80
CA ASN A 235 -1.79 -16.43 -12.48
C ASN A 235 -2.07 -17.70 -11.66
N GLU A 236 -1.78 -17.69 -10.35
CA GLU A 236 -2.08 -18.81 -9.45
C GLU A 236 -3.58 -19.13 -9.41
N LEU A 237 -4.45 -18.12 -9.50
CA LEU A 237 -5.90 -18.31 -9.55
C LEU A 237 -6.34 -19.00 -10.86
N TYR A 238 -5.73 -18.63 -11.99
CA TYR A 238 -5.97 -19.28 -13.29
C TYR A 238 -5.54 -20.76 -13.27
N GLU A 239 -4.41 -21.07 -12.63
CA GLU A 239 -3.98 -22.46 -12.45
C GLU A 239 -4.96 -23.27 -11.60
N VAL A 240 -5.49 -22.67 -10.52
CA VAL A 240 -6.52 -23.32 -9.68
C VAL A 240 -7.80 -23.57 -10.48
N ASP A 241 -8.25 -22.60 -11.27
CA ASP A 241 -9.42 -22.73 -12.16
C ASP A 241 -9.23 -23.88 -13.16
N THR A 242 -8.05 -23.97 -13.78
CA THR A 242 -7.69 -25.05 -14.71
C THR A 242 -7.72 -26.42 -14.04
N HIS A 243 -7.15 -26.55 -12.83
CA HIS A 243 -7.19 -27.81 -12.09
C HIS A 243 -8.62 -28.19 -11.66
N LEU A 244 -9.46 -27.22 -11.32
CA LEU A 244 -10.87 -27.47 -11.00
C LEU A 244 -11.64 -28.01 -12.21
N GLU A 245 -11.41 -27.46 -13.41
CA GLU A 245 -12.07 -27.94 -14.62
C GLU A 245 -11.62 -29.37 -14.99
N GLN A 246 -10.32 -29.67 -14.87
CA GLN A 246 -9.80 -31.04 -15.06
C GLN A 246 -10.40 -32.03 -14.06
N LEU A 247 -10.54 -31.61 -12.79
CA LEU A 247 -11.14 -32.44 -11.75
C LEU A 247 -12.63 -32.69 -12.06
N ARG A 248 -13.35 -31.64 -12.48
CA ARG A 248 -14.75 -31.73 -12.91
C ARG A 248 -14.90 -32.68 -14.09
N GLU A 249 -14.05 -32.58 -15.10
CA GLU A 249 -14.05 -33.49 -16.25
C GLU A 249 -13.77 -34.94 -15.84
N THR A 250 -12.79 -35.16 -14.95
CA THR A 250 -12.48 -36.50 -14.42
C THR A 250 -13.69 -37.11 -13.70
N VAL A 251 -14.41 -36.32 -12.90
CA VAL A 251 -15.65 -36.77 -12.25
C VAL A 251 -16.68 -37.15 -13.30
N VAL A 252 -16.91 -36.30 -14.30
CA VAL A 252 -17.89 -36.55 -15.37
C VAL A 252 -17.55 -37.81 -16.17
N GLN A 253 -16.28 -38.04 -16.51
CA GLN A 253 -15.84 -39.23 -17.23
C GLN A 253 -15.97 -40.52 -16.40
N LYS A 254 -15.72 -40.45 -15.08
CA LYS A 254 -15.83 -41.59 -14.17
C LYS A 254 -17.26 -41.82 -13.65
N CYS A 255 -18.22 -40.93 -13.93
CA CYS A 255 -19.62 -41.15 -13.60
C CYS A 255 -20.18 -42.36 -14.37
N ARG A 256 -20.66 -43.37 -13.63
CA ARG A 256 -21.39 -44.52 -14.19
C ARG A 256 -22.63 -44.02 -14.95
N LYS A 257 -22.95 -44.59 -16.12
CA LYS A 257 -24.22 -44.29 -16.80
C LYS A 257 -25.43 -44.64 -15.92
N MET A 258 -26.36 -43.70 -15.77
CA MET A 258 -27.56 -43.92 -14.98
C MET A 258 -28.49 -44.90 -15.68
N SER A 259 -28.97 -45.93 -14.97
CA SER A 259 -29.83 -46.95 -15.59
C SER A 259 -31.20 -46.36 -15.93
N THR A 260 -31.89 -46.95 -16.90
CA THR A 260 -33.27 -46.54 -17.27
C THR A 260 -34.23 -46.59 -16.08
N LYS A 261 -34.01 -47.53 -15.15
CA LYS A 261 -34.77 -47.61 -13.90
C LYS A 261 -34.48 -46.43 -12.98
N ASP A 262 -33.21 -46.05 -12.83
CA ASP A 262 -32.80 -44.91 -12.02
C ASP A 262 -33.28 -43.58 -12.62
N LYS A 263 -33.28 -43.44 -13.95
CA LYS A 263 -33.87 -42.31 -14.67
C LYS A 263 -35.37 -42.15 -14.41
N ARG A 264 -36.14 -43.24 -14.44
CA ARG A 264 -37.58 -43.21 -14.10
C ARG A 264 -37.82 -42.84 -12.64
N ASN A 265 -37.00 -43.38 -11.73
CA ASN A 265 -37.09 -43.05 -10.30
C ASN A 265 -36.77 -41.56 -10.06
N LEU A 266 -35.75 -41.02 -10.74
CA LEU A 266 -35.39 -39.62 -10.67
C LEU A 266 -36.52 -38.72 -11.17
N GLY A 267 -37.09 -39.02 -12.35
CA GLY A 267 -38.23 -38.24 -12.88
C GLY A 267 -39.43 -38.24 -11.92
N THR A 268 -39.74 -39.40 -11.33
CA THR A 268 -40.80 -39.52 -10.32
C THR A 268 -40.50 -38.72 -9.06
N ALA A 269 -39.23 -38.67 -8.64
CA ALA A 269 -38.81 -37.93 -7.45
C ALA A 269 -38.79 -36.41 -7.69
N ILE A 270 -38.41 -35.95 -8.89
CA ILE A 270 -38.49 -34.53 -9.29
C ILE A 270 -39.95 -34.06 -9.28
N ALA A 271 -40.88 -34.87 -9.76
CA ALA A 271 -42.31 -34.58 -9.73
C ALA A 271 -42.90 -34.44 -8.30
N ARG A 272 -42.16 -34.88 -7.27
CA ARG A 272 -42.55 -34.79 -5.86
C ARG A 272 -41.84 -33.67 -5.10
N LEU A 273 -41.02 -32.86 -5.77
CA LEU A 273 -40.32 -31.72 -5.17
C LEU A 273 -41.29 -30.57 -4.86
N SER A 274 -40.92 -29.75 -3.89
CA SER A 274 -41.56 -28.46 -3.64
C SER A 274 -41.32 -27.51 -4.82
N THR A 275 -42.14 -26.47 -4.95
CA THR A 275 -41.96 -25.45 -6.01
C THR A 275 -40.60 -24.75 -5.93
N GLU A 276 -40.05 -24.55 -4.73
CA GLU A 276 -38.74 -23.91 -4.54
C GLU A 276 -37.58 -24.84 -4.94
N ASP A 277 -37.67 -26.12 -4.61
CA ASP A 277 -36.63 -27.11 -4.94
C ASP A 277 -36.70 -27.56 -6.41
N LEU A 278 -37.89 -27.52 -7.01
CA LEU A 278 -38.08 -27.72 -8.44
C LEU A 278 -37.37 -26.63 -9.24
N ASN A 279 -37.48 -25.36 -8.84
CA ASN A 279 -36.76 -24.25 -9.48
C ASN A 279 -35.23 -24.43 -9.41
N LYS A 280 -34.71 -24.90 -8.27
CA LYS A 280 -33.28 -25.22 -8.13
C LYS A 280 -32.87 -26.40 -9.02
N ALA A 281 -33.71 -27.43 -9.16
CA ALA A 281 -33.49 -28.53 -10.08
C ALA A 281 -33.50 -28.08 -11.55
N LEU A 282 -34.41 -27.18 -11.92
CA LEU A 282 -34.47 -26.56 -13.26
C LEU A 282 -33.23 -25.71 -13.55
N GLU A 283 -32.71 -24.97 -12.57
CA GLU A 283 -31.44 -24.24 -12.71
C GLU A 283 -30.26 -25.18 -12.97
N ILE A 284 -30.22 -26.38 -12.35
CA ILE A 284 -29.18 -27.38 -12.60
C ILE A 284 -29.22 -27.86 -14.07
N ILE A 285 -30.42 -28.03 -14.64
CA ILE A 285 -30.62 -28.45 -16.03
C ILE A 285 -30.24 -27.32 -17.00
N ALA A 286 -30.69 -26.09 -16.71
CA ALA A 286 -30.40 -24.92 -17.52
C ALA A 286 -28.89 -24.58 -17.60
N GLN A 287 -28.11 -24.92 -16.57
CA GLN A 287 -26.64 -24.79 -16.59
C GLN A 287 -25.95 -25.65 -17.64
N SER A 288 -26.59 -26.73 -18.10
CA SER A 288 -26.05 -27.61 -19.14
C SER A 288 -26.76 -27.46 -20.49
N ASN A 289 -27.94 -26.81 -20.51
CA ASN A 289 -28.70 -26.50 -21.71
C ASN A 289 -29.06 -25.00 -21.73
N PRO A 290 -28.20 -24.14 -22.32
CA PRO A 290 -28.39 -22.68 -22.32
C PRO A 290 -29.67 -22.19 -23.03
N GLY A 291 -30.33 -23.05 -23.80
CA GLY A 291 -31.59 -22.76 -24.50
C GLY A 291 -32.86 -23.08 -23.70
N LEU A 292 -32.76 -23.65 -22.49
CA LEU A 292 -33.92 -24.00 -21.67
C LEU A 292 -34.40 -22.79 -20.86
N GLN A 293 -35.63 -22.34 -21.10
CA GLN A 293 -36.22 -21.21 -20.39
C GLN A 293 -36.83 -21.69 -19.06
N ALA A 294 -36.02 -21.75 -18.00
CA ALA A 294 -36.37 -22.30 -16.68
C ALA A 294 -37.53 -21.60 -15.94
N MET A 295 -38.12 -20.53 -16.51
CA MET A 295 -39.18 -19.70 -15.91
C MET A 295 -40.51 -19.81 -16.68
N ALA A 296 -40.65 -20.75 -17.62
CA ALA A 296 -41.90 -20.96 -18.34
C ALA A 296 -42.96 -21.64 -17.45
N GLU A 297 -44.23 -21.35 -17.72
CA GLU A 297 -45.39 -21.84 -16.96
C GLU A 297 -45.56 -23.38 -17.07
N GLU A 298 -44.99 -23.96 -18.13
CA GLU A 298 -44.88 -25.40 -18.35
C GLU A 298 -43.51 -25.70 -18.98
N VAL A 299 -42.71 -26.58 -18.35
CA VAL A 299 -41.37 -26.97 -18.81
C VAL A 299 -41.35 -28.47 -19.02
N GLU A 300 -41.33 -28.90 -20.28
CA GLU A 300 -41.17 -30.30 -20.65
C GLU A 300 -39.68 -30.68 -20.60
N ILE A 301 -39.33 -31.67 -19.79
CA ILE A 301 -37.95 -32.11 -19.59
C ILE A 301 -37.83 -33.57 -20.04
N ASP A 302 -37.13 -33.78 -21.14
CA ASP A 302 -36.69 -35.11 -21.53
C ASP A 302 -35.48 -35.53 -20.68
N ILE A 303 -35.72 -36.42 -19.72
CA ILE A 303 -34.71 -37.01 -18.82
C ILE A 303 -33.74 -37.92 -19.59
N ASP A 304 -34.16 -38.53 -20.69
CA ASP A 304 -33.31 -39.44 -21.47
C ASP A 304 -32.33 -38.69 -22.39
N ALA A 305 -32.66 -37.45 -22.79
CA ALA A 305 -31.79 -36.58 -23.58
C ALA A 305 -30.76 -35.78 -22.74
N GLN A 306 -30.83 -35.80 -21.41
CA GLN A 306 -29.88 -35.08 -20.56
C GLN A 306 -28.51 -35.77 -20.48
N SER A 307 -27.45 -34.98 -20.28
CA SER A 307 -26.11 -35.51 -20.05
C SER A 307 -26.03 -36.28 -18.72
N GLU A 308 -25.18 -37.32 -18.68
CA GLU A 308 -24.98 -38.15 -17.48
C GLU A 308 -24.57 -37.31 -16.25
N SER A 309 -23.78 -36.25 -16.45
CA SER A 309 -23.38 -35.34 -15.37
C SER A 309 -24.55 -34.56 -14.80
N THR A 310 -25.46 -34.05 -15.64
CA THR A 310 -26.69 -33.37 -15.20
C THR A 310 -27.61 -34.33 -14.46
N LEU A 311 -27.76 -35.55 -14.96
CA LEU A 311 -28.58 -36.59 -14.35
C LEU A 311 -28.09 -36.97 -12.94
N TRP A 312 -26.77 -37.13 -12.75
CA TRP A 312 -26.22 -37.41 -11.43
C TRP A 312 -26.28 -36.21 -10.48
N ARG A 313 -26.09 -34.98 -10.98
CA ARG A 313 -26.27 -33.76 -10.18
C ARG A 313 -27.71 -33.62 -9.67
N LEU A 314 -28.68 -33.86 -10.55
CA LEU A 314 -30.11 -33.90 -10.19
C LEU A 314 -30.39 -35.00 -9.18
N ASN A 315 -29.88 -36.22 -9.40
CA ASN A 315 -30.09 -37.33 -8.48
C ASN A 315 -29.51 -37.06 -7.09
N PHE A 316 -28.32 -36.48 -7.00
CA PHE A 316 -27.75 -36.08 -5.71
C PHE A 316 -28.54 -34.96 -5.04
N PHE A 317 -28.98 -33.94 -5.79
CA PHE A 317 -29.79 -32.86 -5.27
C PHE A 317 -31.13 -33.37 -4.71
N VAL A 318 -31.84 -34.17 -5.51
CA VAL A 318 -33.10 -34.81 -5.14
C VAL A 318 -32.92 -35.70 -3.91
N LYS A 319 -31.87 -36.52 -3.89
CA LYS A 319 -31.54 -37.33 -2.70
C LYS A 319 -31.25 -36.48 -1.47
N ASP A 320 -30.49 -35.40 -1.58
CA ASP A 320 -30.18 -34.52 -0.42
C ASP A 320 -31.45 -33.83 0.12
N VAL A 321 -32.39 -33.45 -0.75
CA VAL A 321 -33.69 -32.89 -0.35
C VAL A 321 -34.55 -33.93 0.37
N PHE A 322 -34.58 -35.18 -0.09
CA PHE A 322 -35.38 -36.24 0.53
C PHE A 322 -34.70 -36.90 1.75
N GLU A 323 -33.36 -37.03 1.77
CA GLU A 323 -32.57 -37.57 2.89
C GLU A 323 -32.29 -36.51 3.98
N GLY A 324 -32.33 -35.21 3.63
CA GLY A 324 -32.19 -34.09 4.55
C GLY A 324 -33.30 -33.99 5.62
N CYS A 325 -34.37 -34.77 5.47
CA CYS A 325 -35.47 -34.86 6.43
C CYS A 325 -35.17 -35.77 7.64
N ASP A 326 -34.15 -36.63 7.60
CA ASP A 326 -33.95 -37.70 8.62
C ASP A 326 -32.66 -37.62 9.47
N LYS A 327 -31.89 -36.51 9.45
CA LYS A 327 -30.71 -36.37 10.33
C LYS A 327 -30.64 -35.03 11.06
N SER A 328 -31.57 -34.84 11.98
CA SER A 328 -31.42 -33.92 13.11
C SER A 328 -30.62 -34.57 14.24
N THR A 329 -29.29 -34.70 14.14
CA THR A 329 -28.35 -34.69 15.29
C THR A 329 -26.88 -34.87 14.88
N ALA A 330 -26.00 -34.07 15.52
CA ALA A 330 -24.53 -34.18 15.61
C ALA A 330 -23.65 -33.78 14.40
N GLY A 331 -22.82 -32.73 14.61
CA GLY A 331 -21.64 -32.43 13.76
C GLY A 331 -21.50 -30.99 13.25
N ASN A 332 -21.83 -29.99 14.06
CA ASN A 332 -21.67 -28.56 13.73
C ASN A 332 -20.18 -28.17 13.75
N ASN A 333 -19.56 -27.98 12.56
CA ASN A 333 -18.60 -26.90 12.26
C ASN A 333 -17.83 -27.08 10.93
N LYS A 334 -17.76 -28.28 10.33
CA LYS A 334 -17.15 -28.47 8.99
C LYS A 334 -18.13 -28.29 7.81
N LYS A 335 -19.44 -28.44 8.02
CA LYS A 335 -20.47 -28.28 6.97
C LYS A 335 -20.75 -26.80 6.59
N LYS A 336 -20.48 -25.85 7.50
CA LYS A 336 -20.74 -24.41 7.25
C LYS A 336 -19.84 -23.81 6.16
N ARG A 337 -18.59 -24.29 6.03
CA ARG A 337 -17.68 -23.88 4.93
C ARG A 337 -18.00 -24.55 3.59
N LYS A 338 -18.55 -25.78 3.58
CA LYS A 338 -18.93 -26.46 2.31
C LYS A 338 -20.22 -25.91 1.70
N LYS A 339 -21.21 -25.52 2.51
CA LYS A 339 -22.47 -24.94 2.01
C LYS A 339 -22.27 -23.58 1.32
N GLY A 340 -21.37 -22.75 1.84
CA GLY A 340 -21.04 -21.45 1.24
C GLY A 340 -20.30 -21.49 -0.11
N ILE A 341 -19.71 -22.64 -0.48
CA ILE A 341 -18.93 -22.77 -1.73
C ILE A 341 -19.85 -23.10 -2.92
N CYS A 342 -20.89 -23.91 -2.72
CA CYS A 342 -21.89 -24.17 -3.75
C CYS A 342 -22.66 -22.90 -4.13
N ASP A 343 -22.99 -22.05 -3.15
CA ASP A 343 -23.68 -20.78 -3.38
C ASP A 343 -22.79 -19.73 -4.07
N ALA A 344 -21.47 -19.78 -3.89
CA ALA A 344 -20.52 -18.87 -4.52
C ALA A 344 -20.25 -19.20 -6.01
N ILE A 345 -20.25 -20.48 -6.39
CA ILE A 345 -20.10 -20.93 -7.80
C ILE A 345 -21.29 -20.47 -8.66
N ALA A 346 -22.50 -20.38 -8.08
CA ALA A 346 -23.68 -19.84 -8.77
C ALA A 346 -23.59 -18.32 -9.02
N GLN A 347 -22.81 -17.58 -8.21
CA GLN A 347 -22.67 -16.12 -8.34
C GLN A 347 -21.52 -15.71 -9.26
N THR A 348 -20.44 -16.49 -9.38
CA THR A 348 -19.32 -16.18 -10.30
C THR A 348 -19.69 -16.36 -11.77
N VAL A 349 -20.61 -17.28 -12.09
CA VAL A 349 -21.13 -17.48 -13.47
C VAL A 349 -22.02 -16.31 -13.90
N LYS A 350 -22.81 -15.70 -13.00
CA LYS A 350 -23.62 -14.50 -13.29
C LYS A 350 -22.79 -13.23 -13.55
N LYS A 351 -21.50 -13.20 -13.18
CA LYS A 351 -20.59 -12.06 -13.47
C LYS A 351 -19.82 -12.20 -14.79
N LYS A 352 -19.58 -13.42 -15.31
CA LYS A 352 -18.93 -13.63 -16.62
C LYS A 352 -19.84 -13.27 -17.82
N SER A 353 -21.15 -13.19 -17.63
CA SER A 353 -22.13 -12.82 -18.69
C SER A 353 -22.44 -11.32 -18.79
N LYS A 354 -21.87 -10.47 -17.92
CA LYS A 354 -21.92 -9.00 -18.06
C LYS A 354 -20.54 -8.45 -18.37
N LYS A 355 -20.08 -8.68 -19.61
CA LYS A 355 -19.11 -7.80 -20.26
C LYS A 355 -19.87 -6.52 -20.65
N PRO A 356 -19.50 -5.31 -20.20
CA PRO A 356 -20.00 -4.11 -20.83
C PRO A 356 -19.32 -4.03 -22.20
N SER A 357 -20.12 -4.12 -23.24
CA SER A 357 -19.76 -3.62 -24.57
C SER A 357 -19.65 -2.09 -24.48
N SER A 358 -18.42 -1.58 -24.40
CA SER A 358 -17.95 -0.30 -24.95
C SER A 358 -16.44 -0.22 -24.82
#